data_AF-A0AAN9BMZ4-F1
#
_entry.id   AF-A0AAN9BMZ4-F1
#
_cell.length_a   1.000
_cell.length_b   1.000
_cell.length_c   1.000
_cell.angle_alpha   90.00
_cell.angle_beta   90.00
_cell.angle_gamma   90.00
#
_symmetry.space_group_name_H-M   'P 1'
#
loop_
_entity.id
_entity.type
_entity.pdbx_description
1 polymer ?
#
loop_
_entity_poly.entity_id
_entity_poly.type
_entity_poly.pdbx_seq_one_letter_code
_entity_poly.pdbx_strand_id
1 'polypeptide(L)'
;MGVVWVAIWLSCGLVQVCTALQWTSPATLQDNITIATCTGQNITLGWDYNHTAEEHVIDVEWRYRANNGSVNVILATEINGHFIAEQPADQRLEYIPGAGIRLLGVTSQDSGTYSVQVNLNLHGSVMAHVQSANIVVTVDPLTSGEDHLHALIQGAEFMNTTQQHHLILVCGDFNPLWTPRVNVVWTTPENQTLPSTYEQNGQFALAVPNPLVSGEYTCKIDNSSPATLCIPSDSPLRQNATVLVDRVEGRIALMDSEMKTTSKQVQVLKTEKDQMTVQILTLEAEKAQMAAEIQNLSSQMLDLNRGIRLVNGSNEHEGRVEIRVQGTWGTVCDDNWYADTNETTVACRQLGFPTANAVPYTDAHFGQGTGIITRLWGCLVDENSLLDCETVVVDAKNCGHSEDVGIRCA
;
A
#
# COMPACT_ATOMS: atom_id res chain seq x y z
N MET A 1 7.64 -49.12 -31.08
CA MET A 1 8.15 -50.50 -31.27
C MET A 1 7.53 -51.37 -30.19
N GLY A 2 6.73 -52.37 -30.57
CA GLY A 2 5.95 -53.16 -29.62
C GLY A 2 6.85 -54.09 -28.80
N VAL A 3 6.86 -53.92 -27.49
CA VAL A 3 7.45 -54.88 -26.55
C VAL A 3 6.45 -56.01 -26.38
N VAL A 4 6.84 -57.21 -26.79
CA VAL A 4 6.09 -58.44 -26.52
C VAL A 4 6.35 -58.82 -25.06
N TRP A 5 5.31 -58.81 -24.23
CA TRP A 5 5.37 -59.29 -22.85
C TRP A 5 5.11 -60.80 -22.86
N VAL A 6 6.09 -61.59 -22.42
CA VAL A 6 6.00 -63.05 -22.35
C VAL A 6 5.54 -63.44 -20.94
N ALA A 7 4.35 -64.03 -20.83
CA ALA A 7 3.95 -64.74 -19.62
C ALA A 7 4.61 -66.12 -19.62
N ILE A 8 5.51 -66.38 -18.66
CA ILE A 8 6.09 -67.72 -18.44
C ILE A 8 5.25 -68.42 -17.37
N TRP A 9 4.54 -69.48 -17.76
CA TRP A 9 3.91 -70.40 -16.81
C TRP A 9 4.96 -71.39 -16.30
N LEU A 10 5.31 -71.33 -15.00
CA LEU A 10 6.07 -72.38 -14.33
C LEU A 10 5.18 -73.04 -13.28
N SER A 11 5.00 -74.35 -13.41
CA SER A 11 4.24 -75.19 -12.48
C SER A 11 4.91 -75.27 -11.10
N CYS A 12 4.09 -75.32 -10.05
CA CYS A 12 4.51 -75.48 -8.64
C CYS A 12 5.50 -76.64 -8.45
N GLY A 13 6.71 -76.32 -8.01
CA GLY A 13 7.68 -77.26 -7.46
C GLY A 13 7.60 -77.32 -5.93
N LEU A 14 7.89 -78.50 -5.36
CA LEU A 14 7.69 -78.93 -3.97
C LEU A 14 8.49 -78.20 -2.86
N VAL A 15 8.91 -76.94 -3.02
CA VAL A 15 9.59 -76.17 -1.96
C VAL A 15 9.12 -74.71 -1.91
N GLN A 16 8.09 -74.47 -1.12
CA GLN A 16 7.86 -73.35 -0.18
C GLN A 16 8.16 -71.87 -0.55
N VAL A 17 8.11 -71.46 -1.82
CA VAL A 17 7.82 -70.05 -2.18
C VAL A 17 6.98 -70.04 -3.46
N CYS A 18 5.74 -69.55 -3.38
CA CYS A 18 4.98 -69.17 -4.57
C CYS A 18 5.48 -67.79 -5.00
N THR A 19 6.39 -67.73 -5.98
CA THR A 19 6.83 -66.44 -6.51
C THR A 19 5.64 -65.72 -7.15
N ALA A 20 5.31 -64.53 -6.64
CA ALA A 20 4.49 -63.58 -7.36
C ALA A 20 5.12 -63.29 -8.73
N LEU A 21 4.28 -63.11 -9.74
CA LEU A 21 4.73 -62.72 -11.08
C LEU A 21 5.51 -61.41 -10.96
N GLN A 22 6.82 -61.44 -11.17
CA GLN A 22 7.61 -60.21 -11.32
C GLN A 22 7.16 -59.50 -12.60
N TRP A 23 6.28 -58.52 -12.45
CA TRP A 23 5.95 -57.58 -13.49
C TRP A 23 6.94 -56.43 -13.45
N THR A 24 7.83 -56.36 -14.44
CA THR A 24 8.61 -55.15 -14.73
C THR A 24 7.75 -54.19 -15.54
N SER A 25 6.68 -53.66 -14.95
CA SER A 25 6.05 -52.46 -15.50
C SER A 25 6.84 -51.23 -15.00
N PRO A 26 6.94 -50.13 -15.77
CA PRO A 26 7.57 -48.89 -15.31
C PRO A 26 6.85 -48.24 -14.10
N ALA A 27 5.69 -48.77 -13.70
CA ALA A 27 4.73 -48.17 -12.79
C ALA A 27 4.24 -49.20 -11.76
N THR A 28 5.16 -49.95 -11.16
CA THR A 28 4.84 -50.75 -9.97
C THR A 28 4.61 -49.82 -8.80
N LEU A 29 3.47 -49.96 -8.11
CA LEU A 29 3.16 -49.19 -6.92
C LEU A 29 4.23 -49.45 -5.86
N GLN A 30 4.92 -48.40 -5.46
CA GLN A 30 5.83 -48.40 -4.32
C GLN A 30 5.60 -47.12 -3.54
N ASP A 31 5.66 -47.22 -2.22
CA ASP A 31 5.39 -46.10 -1.35
C ASP A 31 6.29 -44.90 -1.68
N ASN A 32 5.68 -43.71 -1.71
CA ASN A 32 6.30 -42.42 -2.04
C ASN A 32 6.76 -42.23 -3.49
N ILE A 33 6.30 -43.03 -4.45
CA ILE A 33 6.53 -42.76 -5.87
C ILE A 33 5.44 -41.86 -6.47
N THR A 34 5.87 -40.93 -7.33
CA THR A 34 4.97 -40.17 -8.22
C THR A 34 5.15 -40.64 -9.65
N ILE A 35 4.06 -41.01 -10.32
CA ILE A 35 4.04 -41.42 -11.72
C ILE A 35 3.32 -40.32 -12.51
N ALA A 36 4.03 -39.74 -13.47
CA ALA A 36 3.47 -38.74 -14.38
C ALA A 36 2.99 -39.40 -15.68
N THR A 37 1.89 -38.90 -16.25
CA THR A 37 1.32 -39.38 -17.51
C THR A 37 0.61 -38.25 -18.27
N CYS A 38 0.29 -38.47 -19.54
CA CYS A 38 -0.36 -37.49 -20.40
C CYS A 38 -1.85 -37.76 -20.52
N THR A 39 -2.65 -36.70 -20.58
CA THR A 39 -4.08 -36.79 -20.89
C THR A 39 -4.28 -37.58 -22.19
N GLY A 40 -5.21 -38.53 -22.16
CA GLY A 40 -5.51 -39.43 -23.27
C GLY A 40 -4.66 -40.70 -23.34
N GLN A 41 -3.60 -40.83 -22.54
CA GLN A 41 -2.83 -42.09 -22.47
C GLN A 41 -3.51 -43.12 -21.56
N ASN A 42 -3.07 -44.38 -21.71
CA ASN A 42 -3.48 -45.46 -20.83
C ASN A 42 -2.37 -45.71 -19.81
N ILE A 43 -2.71 -45.83 -18.53
CA ILE A 43 -1.76 -46.18 -17.48
C ILE A 43 -2.07 -47.55 -16.92
N THR A 44 -1.03 -48.33 -16.66
CA THR A 44 -1.15 -49.62 -15.96
C THR A 44 -0.45 -49.51 -14.62
N LEU A 45 -1.21 -49.68 -13.55
CA LEU A 45 -0.72 -49.67 -12.18
C LEU A 45 -0.42 -51.11 -11.79
N GLY A 46 0.87 -51.42 -11.77
CA GLY A 46 1.37 -52.72 -11.37
C GLY A 46 1.45 -52.84 -9.86
N TRP A 47 1.39 -54.04 -9.32
CA TRP A 47 1.72 -54.30 -7.92
C TRP A 47 2.45 -55.63 -7.79
N ASP A 48 3.19 -55.79 -6.70
CA ASP A 48 3.90 -57.04 -6.39
C ASP A 48 3.87 -57.28 -4.89
N TYR A 49 3.51 -58.49 -4.49
CA TYR A 49 3.49 -58.93 -3.10
C TYR A 49 3.86 -60.40 -3.01
N ASN A 50 4.95 -60.69 -2.31
CA ASN A 50 5.41 -62.04 -2.09
C ASN A 50 4.90 -62.54 -0.73
N HIS A 51 4.10 -63.61 -0.74
CA HIS A 51 3.53 -64.19 0.47
C HIS A 51 4.12 -65.59 0.76
N THR A 52 4.08 -65.99 2.02
CA THR A 52 4.49 -67.31 2.49
C THR A 52 3.36 -68.34 2.31
N ALA A 53 3.67 -69.63 2.47
CA ALA A 53 2.67 -70.71 2.37
C ALA A 53 1.65 -70.73 3.52
N GLU A 54 1.94 -70.02 4.63
CA GLU A 54 1.08 -69.93 5.82
C GLU A 54 0.11 -68.73 5.74
N GLU A 55 0.36 -67.80 4.82
CA GLU A 55 -0.47 -66.62 4.60
C GLU A 55 -1.57 -66.95 3.59
N HIS A 56 -2.81 -66.76 4.00
CA HIS A 56 -3.97 -66.92 3.13
C HIS A 56 -4.48 -65.55 2.70
N VAL A 57 -4.37 -65.22 1.41
CA VAL A 57 -4.94 -64.00 0.84
C VAL A 57 -6.47 -64.05 0.96
N ILE A 58 -7.05 -63.05 1.63
CA ILE A 58 -8.49 -62.89 1.80
C ILE A 58 -9.05 -62.18 0.56
N ASP A 59 -8.49 -61.00 0.27
CA ASP A 59 -8.87 -60.15 -0.84
C ASP A 59 -7.76 -59.13 -1.17
N VAL A 60 -7.80 -58.60 -2.39
CA VAL A 60 -6.95 -57.49 -2.84
C VAL A 60 -7.85 -56.34 -3.25
N GLU A 61 -7.72 -55.20 -2.57
CA GLU A 61 -8.60 -54.05 -2.73
C GLU A 61 -7.84 -52.86 -3.33
N TRP A 62 -8.37 -52.29 -4.40
CA TRP A 62 -7.83 -51.10 -5.06
C TRP A 62 -8.62 -49.87 -4.67
N ARG A 63 -7.92 -48.80 -4.27
CA ARG A 63 -8.54 -47.53 -3.88
C ARG A 63 -7.97 -46.37 -4.68
N TYR A 64 -8.82 -45.39 -4.92
CA TYR A 64 -8.46 -44.07 -5.45
C TYR A 64 -8.83 -42.99 -4.45
N ARG A 65 -7.90 -42.07 -4.23
CA ARG A 65 -8.11 -40.84 -3.47
C ARG A 65 -7.69 -39.64 -4.30
N ALA A 66 -8.62 -38.73 -4.57
CA ALA A 66 -8.30 -37.47 -5.24
C ALA A 66 -7.36 -36.59 -4.39
N ASN A 67 -6.50 -35.80 -5.03
CA ASN A 67 -5.49 -34.95 -4.34
C ASN A 67 -6.09 -33.93 -3.37
N ASN A 68 -7.29 -33.43 -3.64
CA ASN A 68 -8.03 -32.52 -2.78
C ASN A 68 -8.78 -33.24 -1.62
N GLY A 69 -8.68 -34.57 -1.54
CA GLY A 69 -9.38 -35.41 -0.57
C GLY A 69 -10.88 -35.53 -0.79
N SER A 70 -11.45 -34.95 -1.85
CA SER A 70 -12.89 -34.89 -2.07
C SER A 70 -13.51 -36.22 -2.52
N VAL A 71 -12.68 -37.14 -3.02
CA VAL A 71 -13.08 -38.47 -3.48
C VAL A 71 -12.15 -39.48 -2.83
N ASN A 72 -12.72 -40.51 -2.22
CA ASN A 72 -12.01 -41.67 -1.69
C ASN A 72 -12.90 -42.90 -1.91
N VAL A 73 -12.59 -43.70 -2.91
CA VAL A 73 -13.45 -44.79 -3.39
C VAL A 73 -12.66 -46.07 -3.57
N ILE A 74 -13.33 -47.20 -3.36
CA ILE A 74 -12.84 -48.51 -3.80
C ILE A 74 -13.15 -48.61 -5.30
N LEU A 75 -12.11 -48.90 -6.07
CA LEU A 75 -12.20 -49.09 -7.51
C LEU A 75 -12.62 -50.51 -7.84
N ALA A 76 -11.98 -51.47 -7.18
CA ALA A 76 -12.21 -52.89 -7.40
C ALA A 76 -11.63 -53.74 -6.29
N THR A 77 -12.17 -54.95 -6.17
CA THR A 77 -11.77 -55.94 -5.18
C THR A 77 -11.60 -57.30 -5.86
N GLU A 78 -10.48 -57.97 -5.63
CA GLU A 78 -10.22 -59.33 -6.10
C GLU A 78 -10.38 -60.32 -4.95
N ILE A 79 -11.24 -61.33 -5.12
CA ILE A 79 -11.50 -62.38 -4.12
C ILE A 79 -11.36 -63.73 -4.81
N ASN A 80 -10.47 -64.60 -4.31
CA ASN A 80 -10.23 -65.94 -4.87
C ASN A 80 -9.92 -65.95 -6.38
N GLY A 81 -9.18 -64.95 -6.87
CA GLY A 81 -8.85 -64.80 -8.30
C GLY A 81 -10.01 -64.28 -9.16
N HIS A 82 -11.13 -63.91 -8.56
CA HIS A 82 -12.25 -63.27 -9.23
C HIS A 82 -12.25 -61.76 -8.97
N PHE A 83 -12.14 -60.98 -10.04
CA PHE A 83 -12.11 -59.52 -9.96
C PHE A 83 -13.52 -58.93 -10.02
N ILE A 84 -13.82 -58.05 -9.07
CA ILE A 84 -15.09 -57.34 -8.93
C ILE A 84 -14.81 -55.85 -9.01
N ALA A 85 -15.19 -55.21 -10.12
CA ALA A 85 -15.17 -53.76 -10.21
C ALA A 85 -16.31 -53.17 -9.37
N GLU A 86 -15.99 -52.35 -8.37
CA GLU A 86 -16.99 -51.71 -7.50
C GLU A 86 -17.56 -50.44 -8.12
N GLN A 87 -16.89 -49.89 -9.14
CA GLN A 87 -17.35 -48.74 -9.93
C GLN A 87 -17.79 -49.21 -11.33
N PRO A 88 -19.02 -49.74 -11.51
CA PRO A 88 -19.49 -50.28 -12.79
C PRO A 88 -19.73 -49.22 -13.90
N ALA A 89 -19.50 -47.93 -13.64
CA ALA A 89 -19.76 -46.83 -14.57
C ALA A 89 -18.51 -46.26 -15.27
N ASP A 90 -17.30 -46.54 -14.79
CA ASP A 90 -16.09 -46.08 -15.46
C ASP A 90 -15.60 -47.14 -16.46
N GLN A 91 -16.13 -47.10 -17.68
CA GLN A 91 -15.75 -48.00 -18.79
C GLN A 91 -14.26 -47.97 -19.14
N ARG A 92 -13.48 -47.11 -18.48
CA ARG A 92 -12.05 -46.94 -18.68
C ARG A 92 -11.21 -47.81 -17.75
N LEU A 93 -11.78 -48.43 -16.72
CA LEU A 93 -11.02 -49.29 -15.80
C LEU A 93 -11.03 -50.74 -16.28
N GLU A 94 -9.85 -51.30 -16.54
CA GLU A 94 -9.65 -52.68 -16.96
C GLU A 94 -8.79 -53.44 -15.95
N TYR A 95 -9.17 -54.68 -15.66
CA TYR A 95 -8.35 -55.58 -14.85
C TYR A 95 -7.36 -56.34 -15.73
N ILE A 96 -6.11 -56.43 -15.25
CA ILE A 96 -5.07 -57.25 -15.86
C ILE A 96 -4.72 -58.36 -14.86
N PRO A 97 -5.15 -59.61 -15.12
CA PRO A 97 -4.88 -60.75 -14.24
C PRO A 97 -3.40 -60.89 -13.90
N GLY A 98 -3.10 -60.92 -12.61
CA GLY A 98 -1.73 -61.05 -12.09
C GLY A 98 -0.81 -59.86 -12.34
N ALA A 99 -1.32 -58.71 -12.81
CA ALA A 99 -0.55 -57.48 -13.01
C ALA A 99 -1.11 -56.28 -12.23
N GLY A 100 -2.44 -56.12 -12.17
CA GLY A 100 -3.11 -55.01 -11.48
C GLY A 100 -4.24 -54.38 -12.29
N ILE A 101 -4.35 -53.05 -12.25
CA ILE A 101 -5.40 -52.29 -12.97
C ILE A 101 -4.83 -51.43 -14.08
N ARG A 102 -5.59 -51.25 -15.17
CA ARG A 102 -5.31 -50.33 -16.26
C ARG A 102 -6.42 -49.31 -16.39
N LEU A 103 -6.06 -48.03 -16.41
CA LEU A 103 -6.98 -46.92 -16.65
C LEU A 103 -6.76 -46.38 -18.06
N LEU A 104 -7.81 -46.39 -18.87
CA LEU A 104 -7.79 -45.96 -20.27
C LEU A 104 -8.08 -44.46 -20.40
N GLY A 105 -7.39 -43.77 -21.30
CA GLY A 105 -7.68 -42.38 -21.64
C GLY A 105 -7.77 -41.46 -20.42
N VAL A 106 -6.70 -41.40 -19.62
CA VAL A 106 -6.69 -40.60 -18.39
C VAL A 106 -6.91 -39.12 -18.66
N THR A 107 -7.48 -38.42 -17.68
CA THR A 107 -7.76 -36.98 -17.70
C THR A 107 -7.16 -36.31 -16.47
N SER A 108 -7.09 -34.98 -16.44
CA SER A 108 -6.60 -34.25 -15.27
C SER A 108 -7.35 -34.57 -13.96
N GLN A 109 -8.62 -35.00 -14.05
CA GLN A 109 -9.45 -35.41 -12.91
C GLN A 109 -9.05 -36.76 -12.31
N ASP A 110 -8.31 -37.59 -13.05
CA ASP A 110 -7.79 -38.87 -12.58
C ASP A 110 -6.49 -38.71 -11.76
N SER A 111 -6.03 -37.47 -11.53
CA SER A 111 -4.85 -37.20 -10.69
C SER A 111 -5.17 -37.41 -9.21
N GLY A 112 -4.43 -38.29 -8.56
CA GLY A 112 -4.61 -38.62 -7.15
C GLY A 112 -3.77 -39.80 -6.71
N THR A 113 -3.98 -40.21 -5.47
CA THR A 113 -3.31 -41.38 -4.88
C THR A 113 -4.07 -42.65 -5.22
N TYR A 114 -3.40 -43.61 -5.83
CA TYR A 114 -3.89 -44.95 -6.03
C TYR A 114 -3.17 -45.88 -5.07
N SER A 115 -3.93 -46.75 -4.40
CA SER A 115 -3.37 -47.72 -3.47
C SER A 115 -3.97 -49.10 -3.67
N VAL A 116 -3.15 -50.12 -3.53
CA VAL A 116 -3.57 -51.52 -3.44
C VAL A 116 -3.37 -51.99 -2.01
N GLN A 117 -4.38 -52.61 -1.43
CA GLN A 117 -4.35 -53.20 -0.11
C GLN A 117 -4.58 -54.70 -0.22
N VAL A 118 -3.64 -55.48 0.31
CA VAL A 118 -3.69 -56.94 0.35
C VAL A 118 -4.09 -57.35 1.75
N ASN A 119 -5.28 -57.92 1.89
CA ASN A 119 -5.78 -58.43 3.16
C ASN A 119 -5.43 -59.92 3.29
N LEU A 120 -4.82 -60.29 4.41
CA LEU A 120 -4.27 -61.62 4.65
C LEU A 120 -4.79 -62.18 5.97
N ASN A 121 -4.98 -63.49 6.03
CA ASN A 121 -5.18 -64.22 7.28
C ASN A 121 -3.90 -64.99 7.60
N LEU A 122 -3.30 -64.68 8.76
CA LEU A 122 -2.17 -65.39 9.32
C LEU A 122 -2.57 -65.90 10.71
N HIS A 123 -2.68 -67.22 10.86
CA HIS A 123 -3.03 -67.87 12.14
C HIS A 123 -4.30 -67.32 12.83
N GLY A 124 -5.31 -66.91 12.04
CA GLY A 124 -6.56 -66.35 12.56
C GLY A 124 -6.51 -64.84 12.84
N SER A 125 -5.37 -64.18 12.61
CA SER A 125 -5.24 -62.72 12.66
C SER A 125 -5.28 -62.13 11.25
N VAL A 126 -6.05 -61.05 11.08
CA VAL A 126 -6.13 -60.33 9.81
C VAL A 126 -5.03 -59.27 9.76
N MET A 127 -4.23 -59.29 8.69
CA MET A 127 -3.20 -58.28 8.42
C MET A 127 -3.47 -57.63 7.06
N ALA A 128 -2.98 -56.40 6.87
CA ALA A 128 -3.09 -55.67 5.62
C ALA A 128 -1.73 -55.13 5.19
N HIS A 129 -1.35 -55.36 3.94
CA HIS A 129 -0.20 -54.73 3.31
C HIS A 129 -0.69 -53.73 2.26
N VAL A 130 -0.17 -52.50 2.29
CA VAL A 130 -0.59 -51.43 1.39
C VAL A 130 0.60 -50.95 0.58
N GLN A 131 0.42 -50.81 -0.72
CA GLN A 131 1.34 -50.09 -1.60
C GLN A 131 0.57 -48.96 -2.27
N SER A 132 1.19 -47.79 -2.38
CA SER A 132 0.54 -46.61 -2.97
C SER A 132 1.47 -45.81 -3.86
N ALA A 133 0.90 -45.15 -4.87
CA ALA A 133 1.62 -44.17 -5.69
C ALA A 133 0.71 -42.97 -5.99
N ASN A 134 1.32 -41.81 -6.14
CA ASN A 134 0.63 -40.61 -6.58
C ASN A 134 0.68 -40.51 -8.11
N ILE A 135 -0.47 -40.41 -8.75
CA ILE A 135 -0.57 -40.26 -10.20
C ILE A 135 -0.85 -38.78 -10.52
N VAL A 136 -0.02 -38.22 -11.40
CA VAL A 136 -0.18 -36.85 -11.89
C VAL A 136 -0.43 -36.89 -13.40
N VAL A 137 -1.66 -36.59 -13.79
CA VAL A 137 -2.04 -36.51 -15.20
C VAL A 137 -1.86 -35.07 -15.67
N THR A 138 -0.97 -34.89 -16.65
CA THR A 138 -0.67 -33.58 -17.22
C THR A 138 -1.52 -33.34 -18.48
N VAL A 139 -1.94 -32.10 -18.70
CA VAL A 139 -2.62 -31.66 -19.94
C VAL A 139 -1.60 -31.00 -20.87
N ASP A 140 -1.95 -30.81 -22.15
CA ASP A 140 -1.10 -30.05 -23.08
C ASP A 140 -0.84 -28.63 -22.52
N PRO A 141 0.43 -28.15 -22.44
CA PRO A 141 0.76 -26.83 -21.90
C PRO A 141 0.21 -25.63 -22.67
N LEU A 142 -0.24 -25.79 -23.92
CA LEU A 142 -0.53 -24.66 -24.80
C LEU A 142 -1.90 -24.00 -24.53
N THR A 143 -1.88 -22.69 -24.31
CA THR A 143 -2.97 -21.80 -24.73
C THR A 143 -2.96 -21.75 -26.26
N SER A 144 -4.12 -21.85 -26.90
CA SER A 144 -4.23 -21.83 -28.36
C SER A 144 -3.60 -20.56 -28.95
N GLY A 145 -2.38 -20.62 -29.48
CA GLY A 145 -1.79 -19.47 -30.19
C GLY A 145 -0.29 -19.47 -30.42
N GLU A 146 0.55 -19.94 -29.48
CA GLU A 146 2.01 -19.86 -29.63
C GLU A 146 2.72 -21.21 -29.40
N ASP A 147 3.21 -21.82 -30.48
CA ASP A 147 3.84 -23.15 -30.44
C ASP A 147 5.35 -23.13 -30.11
N HIS A 148 5.93 -21.96 -29.77
CA HIS A 148 7.37 -21.80 -29.56
C HIS A 148 7.71 -20.96 -28.33
N LEU A 149 8.84 -21.32 -27.69
CA LEU A 149 9.39 -20.54 -26.61
C LEU A 149 9.95 -19.23 -27.17
N HIS A 150 9.66 -18.10 -26.52
CA HIS A 150 10.23 -16.80 -26.88
C HIS A 150 10.87 -16.16 -25.64
N ALA A 151 11.88 -15.31 -25.85
CA ALA A 151 12.55 -14.56 -24.79
C ALA A 151 12.57 -13.07 -25.19
N LEU A 152 12.12 -12.19 -24.30
CA LEU A 152 11.94 -10.77 -24.62
C LEU A 152 12.32 -9.88 -23.42
N ILE A 153 12.75 -8.66 -23.70
CA ILE A 153 12.86 -7.59 -22.70
C ILE A 153 11.47 -7.00 -22.51
N GLN A 154 10.88 -7.16 -21.32
CA GLN A 154 9.57 -6.59 -21.00
C GLN A 154 9.69 -5.11 -20.59
N GLY A 155 10.78 -4.75 -19.92
CA GLY A 155 11.01 -3.41 -19.39
C GLY A 155 11.93 -3.45 -18.18
N ALA A 156 11.80 -2.46 -17.29
CA ALA A 156 12.52 -2.46 -16.02
C ALA A 156 11.61 -2.00 -14.87
N GLU A 157 11.86 -2.55 -13.68
CA GLU A 157 11.05 -2.30 -12.48
C GLU A 157 11.92 -1.97 -11.28
N PHE A 158 11.41 -1.14 -10.37
CA PHE A 158 12.08 -0.85 -9.11
C PHE A 158 11.84 -1.98 -8.10
N MET A 159 12.91 -2.62 -7.66
CA MET A 159 12.85 -3.71 -6.69
C MET A 159 13.06 -3.16 -5.28
N ASN A 160 12.03 -3.26 -4.43
CA ASN A 160 12.09 -2.80 -3.04
C ASN A 160 13.16 -3.54 -2.21
N THR A 161 13.48 -4.78 -2.55
CA THR A 161 14.45 -5.60 -1.81
C THR A 161 15.89 -5.12 -2.02
N THR A 162 16.24 -4.76 -3.25
CA THR A 162 17.59 -4.28 -3.61
C THR A 162 17.69 -2.75 -3.64
N GLN A 163 16.55 -2.04 -3.56
CA GLN A 163 16.46 -0.59 -3.73
C GLN A 163 17.03 -0.12 -5.07
N GLN A 164 16.88 -0.94 -6.12
CA GLN A 164 17.45 -0.69 -7.44
C GLN A 164 16.47 -1.05 -8.55
N HIS A 165 16.62 -0.40 -9.70
CA HIS A 165 15.91 -0.78 -10.92
C HIS A 165 16.54 -2.03 -11.54
N HIS A 166 15.74 -3.05 -11.80
CA HIS A 166 16.12 -4.30 -12.45
C HIS A 166 15.48 -4.38 -13.82
N LEU A 167 16.21 -4.90 -14.82
CA LEU A 167 15.65 -5.22 -16.12
C LEU A 167 14.87 -6.53 -16.02
N ILE A 168 13.66 -6.55 -16.57
CA ILE A 168 12.78 -7.71 -16.55
C ILE A 168 12.82 -8.38 -17.91
N LEU A 169 13.33 -9.62 -17.92
CA LEU A 169 13.26 -10.51 -19.07
C LEU A 169 12.13 -11.50 -18.86
N VAL A 170 11.35 -11.78 -19.91
CA VAL A 170 10.25 -12.76 -19.86
C VAL A 170 10.49 -13.89 -20.85
N CYS A 171 10.03 -15.08 -20.48
CA CYS A 171 10.14 -16.28 -21.28
C CYS A 171 8.80 -17.01 -21.42
N GLY A 172 8.39 -17.19 -22.67
CA GLY A 172 7.17 -17.90 -23.07
C GLY A 172 5.87 -17.23 -22.59
N ASP A 173 4.76 -17.78 -23.05
CA ASP A 173 3.40 -17.48 -22.58
C ASP A 173 2.70 -18.81 -22.31
N PHE A 174 2.68 -19.22 -21.05
CA PHE A 174 2.16 -20.52 -20.61
C PHE A 174 0.75 -20.38 -20.06
N ASN A 175 -0.09 -21.40 -20.23
CA ASN A 175 -1.40 -21.40 -19.60
C ASN A 175 -1.25 -21.37 -18.06
N PRO A 176 -1.74 -20.33 -17.36
CA PRO A 176 -1.59 -20.23 -15.90
C PRO A 176 -2.35 -21.31 -15.11
N LEU A 177 -3.29 -22.02 -15.78
CA LEU A 177 -4.03 -23.15 -15.22
C LEU A 177 -3.33 -24.50 -15.43
N TRP A 178 -2.15 -24.52 -16.05
CA TRP A 178 -1.45 -25.75 -16.35
C TRP A 178 -0.87 -26.45 -15.12
N THR A 179 -1.09 -27.76 -15.02
CA THR A 179 -0.60 -28.60 -13.92
C THR A 179 -0.05 -29.94 -14.44
N PRO A 180 1.08 -30.43 -13.89
CA PRO A 180 2.02 -29.75 -13.01
C PRO A 180 2.72 -28.58 -13.73
N ARG A 181 3.24 -27.60 -12.99
CA ARG A 181 3.86 -26.41 -13.60
C ARG A 181 5.24 -26.74 -14.20
N VAL A 182 5.57 -26.14 -15.35
CA VAL A 182 6.98 -26.11 -15.79
C VAL A 182 7.79 -25.21 -14.89
N ASN A 183 9.07 -25.56 -14.79
CA ASN A 183 10.09 -24.63 -14.39
C ASN A 183 10.81 -24.15 -15.66
N VAL A 184 11.08 -22.85 -15.71
CA VAL A 184 11.92 -22.24 -16.74
C VAL A 184 13.22 -21.82 -16.08
N VAL A 185 14.34 -22.18 -16.71
CA VAL A 185 15.67 -21.77 -16.28
C VAL A 185 16.29 -20.87 -17.33
N TRP A 186 17.02 -19.87 -16.84
CA TRP A 186 17.75 -18.91 -17.64
C TRP A 186 19.24 -19.21 -17.58
N THR A 187 19.93 -19.04 -18.70
CA THR A 187 21.39 -19.08 -18.79
C THR A 187 21.88 -17.68 -19.10
N THR A 188 22.76 -17.15 -18.27
CA THR A 188 23.35 -15.81 -18.46
C THR A 188 24.48 -15.83 -19.49
N PRO A 189 24.93 -14.66 -19.98
CA PRO A 189 26.12 -14.56 -20.84
C PRO A 189 27.39 -15.14 -20.23
N GLU A 190 27.46 -15.19 -18.89
CA GLU A 190 28.56 -15.77 -18.12
C GLU A 190 28.38 -17.27 -17.86
N ASN A 191 27.41 -17.89 -18.54
CA ASN A 191 27.07 -19.32 -18.45
C ASN A 191 26.60 -19.76 -17.05
N GLN A 192 25.96 -18.85 -16.30
CA GLN A 192 25.34 -19.17 -15.02
C GLN A 192 23.87 -19.54 -15.24
N THR A 193 23.41 -20.61 -14.58
CA THR A 193 22.00 -21.00 -14.61
C THR A 193 21.26 -20.34 -13.45
N LEU A 194 20.22 -19.57 -13.76
CA LEU A 194 19.35 -18.91 -12.80
C LEU A 194 17.92 -19.42 -12.94
N PRO A 195 17.20 -19.73 -11.85
CA PRO A 195 15.77 -20.01 -11.93
C PRO A 195 15.01 -18.73 -12.30
N SER A 196 13.82 -18.88 -12.90
CA SER A 196 12.87 -17.77 -12.99
C SER A 196 12.57 -17.21 -11.59
N THR A 197 12.53 -15.89 -11.49
CA THR A 197 12.39 -15.17 -10.21
C THR A 197 10.94 -15.15 -9.75
N TYR A 198 9.98 -15.10 -10.68
CA TYR A 198 8.55 -15.17 -10.43
C TYR A 198 7.77 -15.45 -11.72
N GLU A 199 6.49 -15.79 -11.58
CA GLU A 199 5.53 -15.98 -12.68
C GLU A 199 4.51 -14.84 -12.65
N GLN A 200 4.27 -14.18 -13.79
CA GLN A 200 3.18 -13.21 -13.95
C GLN A 200 2.34 -13.59 -15.16
N ASN A 201 1.06 -13.90 -14.92
CA ASN A 201 0.07 -14.20 -15.97
C ASN A 201 0.54 -15.28 -16.95
N GLY A 202 1.26 -16.31 -16.49
CA GLY A 202 1.77 -17.38 -17.35
C GLY A 202 3.15 -17.11 -17.97
N GLN A 203 3.77 -15.96 -17.73
CA GLN A 203 5.13 -15.66 -18.18
C GLN A 203 6.15 -15.86 -17.06
N PHE A 204 7.26 -16.52 -17.36
CA PHE A 204 8.35 -16.70 -16.42
C PHE A 204 9.37 -15.57 -16.54
N ALA A 205 9.51 -14.78 -15.48
CA ALA A 205 10.35 -13.60 -15.47
C ALA A 205 11.72 -13.85 -14.83
N LEU A 206 12.76 -13.19 -15.32
CA LEU A 206 14.07 -13.03 -14.69
C LEU A 206 14.32 -11.54 -14.43
N ALA A 207 14.57 -11.18 -13.17
CA ALA A 207 14.95 -9.83 -12.79
C ALA A 207 16.49 -9.69 -12.79
N VAL A 208 17.03 -8.99 -13.79
CA VAL A 208 18.47 -8.75 -13.95
C VAL A 208 18.86 -7.44 -13.25
N PRO A 209 19.75 -7.47 -12.23
CA PRO A 209 20.14 -6.26 -11.51
C PRO A 209 20.96 -5.30 -12.37
N ASN A 210 20.92 -4.01 -12.02
CA ASN A 210 21.79 -2.98 -12.57
C ASN A 210 23.07 -2.88 -11.71
N PRO A 211 24.30 -3.02 -12.25
CA PRO A 211 24.71 -2.96 -13.66
C PRO A 211 24.42 -4.22 -14.48
N LEU A 212 23.89 -4.00 -15.70
CA LEU A 212 23.60 -5.08 -16.65
C LEU A 212 24.88 -5.73 -17.18
N VAL A 213 24.89 -7.07 -17.19
CA VAL A 213 25.85 -7.86 -17.98
C VAL A 213 25.30 -7.99 -19.40
N SER A 214 26.04 -7.47 -20.37
CA SER A 214 25.63 -7.50 -21.78
C SER A 214 25.90 -8.86 -22.42
N GLY A 215 24.99 -9.29 -23.28
CA GLY A 215 25.12 -10.54 -24.02
C GLY A 215 23.79 -11.26 -24.17
N GLU A 216 23.88 -12.52 -24.57
CA GLU A 216 22.72 -13.39 -24.79
C GLU A 216 22.25 -14.01 -23.48
N TYR A 217 20.97 -13.79 -23.17
CA TYR A 217 20.27 -14.50 -22.11
C TYR A 217 19.35 -15.52 -22.75
N THR A 218 19.53 -16.78 -22.38
CA THR A 218 18.82 -17.89 -23.00
C THR A 218 17.91 -18.55 -21.98
N CYS A 219 16.61 -18.60 -22.23
CA CYS A 219 15.68 -19.38 -21.43
C CYS A 219 15.38 -20.73 -22.07
N LYS A 220 15.11 -21.72 -21.22
CA LYS A 220 14.65 -23.05 -21.62
C LYS A 220 13.76 -23.65 -20.55
N ILE A 221 12.91 -24.58 -20.96
CA ILE A 221 12.14 -25.39 -20.03
C ILE A 221 13.08 -26.40 -19.35
N ASP A 222 12.96 -26.52 -18.02
CA ASP A 222 13.71 -27.51 -17.25
C ASP A 222 13.16 -28.92 -17.50
N ASN A 223 13.94 -29.74 -18.19
CA ASN A 223 13.60 -31.12 -18.53
C ASN A 223 13.45 -32.04 -17.30
N SER A 224 13.85 -31.60 -16.11
CA SER A 224 13.57 -32.33 -14.86
C SER A 224 12.15 -32.10 -14.34
N SER A 225 11.42 -31.12 -14.88
CA SER A 225 10.03 -30.90 -14.48
C SER A 225 9.13 -32.02 -15.00
N PRO A 226 8.29 -32.64 -14.14
CA PRO A 226 7.31 -33.65 -14.53
C PRO A 226 6.36 -33.20 -15.65
N ALA A 227 6.17 -31.89 -15.77
CA ALA A 227 5.32 -31.25 -16.75
C ALA A 227 5.88 -31.35 -18.19
N THR A 228 7.18 -31.61 -18.33
CA THR A 228 7.82 -31.78 -19.65
C THR A 228 7.57 -33.14 -20.29
N LEU A 229 6.99 -34.09 -19.55
CA LEU A 229 6.75 -35.45 -20.04
C LEU A 229 5.89 -35.47 -21.31
N CYS A 230 4.89 -34.58 -21.37
CA CYS A 230 3.88 -34.59 -22.42
C CYS A 230 4.16 -33.62 -23.55
N ILE A 231 5.31 -32.95 -23.50
CA ILE A 231 5.82 -32.13 -24.59
C ILE A 231 6.47 -33.08 -25.61
N PRO A 232 6.03 -33.12 -26.88
CA PRO A 232 6.68 -33.93 -27.91
C PRO A 232 8.18 -33.62 -28.02
N SER A 233 8.99 -34.62 -28.39
CA SER A 233 10.45 -34.45 -28.50
C SER A 233 10.87 -33.45 -29.57
N ASP A 234 10.03 -33.30 -30.60
CA ASP A 234 10.17 -32.39 -31.73
C ASP A 234 9.43 -31.05 -31.52
N SER A 235 8.79 -30.86 -30.36
CA SER A 235 8.07 -29.63 -30.05
C SER A 235 9.03 -28.42 -30.06
N PRO A 236 8.64 -27.31 -30.70
CA PRO A 236 9.43 -26.08 -30.65
C PRO A 236 9.57 -25.51 -29.23
N LEU A 237 8.70 -25.89 -28.28
CA LEU A 237 8.83 -25.55 -26.86
C LEU A 237 10.08 -26.15 -26.19
N ARG A 238 10.67 -27.22 -26.76
CA ARG A 238 11.95 -27.77 -26.28
C ARG A 238 13.16 -27.00 -26.79
N GLN A 239 12.96 -26.07 -27.72
CA GLN A 239 14.04 -25.22 -28.22
C GLN A 239 14.30 -24.11 -27.22
N ASN A 240 15.57 -23.72 -27.13
CA ASN A 240 15.98 -22.59 -26.33
C ASN A 240 15.51 -21.29 -26.99
N ALA A 241 15.05 -20.34 -26.20
CA ALA A 241 14.77 -18.99 -26.67
C ALA A 241 15.81 -18.02 -26.12
N THR A 242 16.30 -17.12 -26.96
CA THR A 242 17.39 -16.21 -26.59
C THR A 242 16.98 -14.77 -26.83
N VAL A 243 17.32 -13.91 -25.86
CA VAL A 243 17.19 -12.47 -25.97
C VAL A 243 18.56 -11.84 -25.83
N LEU A 244 18.90 -10.96 -26.76
CA LEU A 244 20.14 -10.20 -26.71
C LEU A 244 19.90 -8.95 -25.85
N VAL A 245 20.56 -8.90 -24.69
CA VAL A 245 20.60 -7.68 -23.88
C VAL A 245 21.81 -6.89 -24.33
N ASP A 246 21.62 -6.09 -25.37
CA ASP A 246 22.63 -5.11 -25.78
C ASP A 246 22.69 -3.95 -24.76
N ARG A 247 23.79 -3.21 -24.75
CA ARG A 247 23.93 -2.08 -23.80
C ARG A 247 22.91 -0.97 -24.03
N VAL A 248 22.22 -0.90 -25.17
CA VAL A 248 21.39 0.27 -25.51
C VAL A 248 19.95 0.03 -25.09
N GLU A 249 19.32 -1.06 -25.51
CA GLU A 249 17.91 -1.38 -25.22
C GLU A 249 17.68 -1.56 -23.72
N GLY A 250 18.54 -2.37 -23.06
CA GLY A 250 18.47 -2.58 -21.63
C GLY A 250 18.66 -1.29 -20.82
N ARG A 251 19.55 -0.39 -21.26
CA ARG A 251 19.75 0.91 -20.61
C ARG A 251 18.60 1.87 -20.86
N ILE A 252 17.99 1.86 -22.05
CA ILE A 252 16.79 2.65 -22.34
C ILE A 252 15.65 2.22 -21.42
N ALA A 253 15.42 0.91 -21.27
CA ALA A 253 14.38 0.40 -20.37
C ALA A 253 14.63 0.80 -18.90
N LEU A 254 15.87 0.70 -18.43
CA LEU A 254 16.25 1.16 -17.09
C LEU A 254 16.04 2.66 -16.92
N MET A 255 16.50 3.47 -17.87
CA MET A 255 16.32 4.94 -17.84
C MET A 255 14.84 5.33 -17.87
N ASP A 256 14.01 4.66 -18.66
CA ASP A 256 12.56 4.89 -18.68
C ASP A 256 11.92 4.58 -17.32
N SER A 257 12.32 3.49 -16.67
CA SER A 257 11.86 3.12 -15.33
C SER A 257 12.29 4.16 -14.27
N GLU A 258 13.55 4.59 -14.30
CA GLU A 258 14.07 5.64 -13.41
C GLU A 258 13.37 6.98 -13.64
N MET A 259 13.13 7.38 -14.89
CA MET A 259 12.38 8.58 -15.24
C MET A 259 10.93 8.52 -14.75
N LYS A 260 10.27 7.36 -14.86
CA LYS A 260 8.92 7.15 -14.31
C LYS A 260 8.89 7.29 -12.79
N THR A 261 9.85 6.71 -12.08
CA THR A 261 9.97 6.87 -10.62
C THR A 261 10.21 8.32 -10.24
N THR A 262 11.13 8.99 -10.93
CA THR A 262 11.46 10.41 -10.70
C THR A 262 10.24 11.30 -10.97
N SER A 263 9.51 11.06 -12.06
CA SER A 263 8.29 11.79 -12.41
C SER A 263 7.22 11.67 -11.31
N LYS A 264 7.02 10.48 -10.75
CA LYS A 264 6.13 10.27 -9.60
C LYS A 264 6.58 11.09 -8.38
N GLN A 265 7.88 11.11 -8.06
CA GLN A 265 8.41 11.92 -6.94
C GLN A 265 8.19 13.43 -7.17
N VAL A 266 8.41 13.92 -8.40
CA VAL A 266 8.14 15.32 -8.77
C VAL A 266 6.67 15.67 -8.59
N GLN A 267 5.76 14.75 -8.93
CA GLN A 267 4.33 14.97 -8.74
C GLN A 267 3.95 15.06 -7.26
N VAL A 268 4.53 14.23 -6.39
CA VAL A 268 4.35 14.31 -4.93
C VAL A 268 4.84 15.66 -4.40
N LEU A 269 6.06 16.06 -4.76
CA LEU A 269 6.63 17.34 -4.34
C LEU A 269 5.80 18.53 -4.83
N LYS A 270 5.19 18.43 -6.02
CA LYS A 270 4.27 19.46 -6.52
C LYS A 270 3.03 19.56 -5.63
N THR A 271 2.43 18.44 -5.24
CA THR A 271 1.30 18.43 -4.31
C THR A 271 1.66 19.01 -2.96
N GLU A 272 2.83 18.66 -2.40
CA GLU A 272 3.31 19.25 -1.14
C GLU A 272 3.54 20.77 -1.26
N LYS A 273 4.12 21.23 -2.37
CA LYS A 273 4.28 22.67 -2.64
C LYS A 273 2.92 23.39 -2.68
N ASP A 274 1.93 22.81 -3.35
CA ASP A 274 0.59 23.40 -3.43
C ASP A 274 -0.06 23.47 -2.04
N GLN A 275 0.12 22.43 -1.20
CA GLN A 275 -0.32 22.44 0.21
C GLN A 275 0.37 23.53 1.03
N MET A 276 1.70 23.67 0.90
CA MET A 276 2.44 24.73 1.59
C MET A 276 1.99 26.12 1.15
N THR A 277 1.67 26.29 -0.14
CA THR A 277 1.17 27.57 -0.66
C THR A 277 -0.16 27.95 0.00
N VAL A 278 -1.07 26.99 0.18
CA VAL A 278 -2.33 27.21 0.91
C VAL A 278 -2.07 27.60 2.36
N GLN A 279 -1.14 26.91 3.04
CA GLN A 279 -0.79 27.24 4.43
C GLN A 279 -0.23 28.66 4.56
N ILE A 280 0.62 29.10 3.63
CA ILE A 280 1.15 30.47 3.61
C ILE A 280 0.01 31.48 3.49
N LEU A 281 -0.94 31.26 2.57
CA LEU A 281 -2.09 32.16 2.40
C LEU A 281 -2.97 32.23 3.66
N THR A 282 -3.14 31.11 4.37
CA THR A 282 -3.85 31.10 5.67
C THR A 282 -3.12 31.94 6.72
N LEU A 283 -1.80 31.76 6.85
CA LEU A 283 -0.99 32.53 7.80
C LEU A 283 -0.99 34.03 7.46
N GLU A 284 -0.99 34.38 6.17
CA GLU A 284 -1.11 35.78 5.74
C GLU A 284 -2.47 36.38 6.13
N ALA A 285 -3.56 35.62 6.03
CA ALA A 285 -4.88 36.05 6.47
C ALA A 285 -4.95 36.22 7.99
N GLU A 286 -4.43 35.27 8.76
CA GLU A 286 -4.36 35.35 10.22
C GLU A 286 -3.50 36.55 10.68
N LYS A 287 -2.38 36.81 10.00
CA LYS A 287 -1.55 37.99 10.24
C LYS A 287 -2.33 39.28 10.01
N ALA A 288 -3.11 39.37 8.93
CA ALA A 288 -3.93 40.55 8.64
C ALA A 288 -5.02 40.75 9.71
N GLN A 289 -5.63 39.67 10.19
CA GLN A 289 -6.61 39.71 11.26
C GLN A 289 -6.00 40.22 12.58
N MET A 290 -4.85 39.66 12.99
CA MET A 290 -4.15 40.13 14.19
C MET A 290 -3.74 41.59 14.09
N ALA A 291 -3.29 42.06 12.92
CA ALA A 291 -2.96 43.47 12.71
C ALA A 291 -4.18 44.39 12.90
N ALA A 292 -5.35 43.97 12.41
CA ALA A 292 -6.60 44.72 12.61
C ALA A 292 -7.01 44.74 14.09
N GLU A 293 -6.86 43.63 14.81
CA GLU A 293 -7.15 43.54 16.24
C GLU A 293 -6.22 44.44 17.07
N ILE A 294 -4.92 44.45 16.76
CA ILE A 294 -3.94 45.36 17.39
C ILE A 294 -4.34 46.82 17.16
N GLN A 295 -4.76 47.19 15.95
CA GLN A 295 -5.21 48.55 15.67
C GLN A 295 -6.44 48.94 16.49
N ASN A 296 -7.41 48.03 16.61
CA ASN A 296 -8.60 48.24 17.41
C ASN A 296 -8.28 48.35 18.92
N LEU A 297 -7.41 47.51 19.44
CA LEU A 297 -6.95 47.60 20.83
C LEU A 297 -6.18 48.90 21.09
N SER A 298 -5.40 49.35 20.11
CA SER A 298 -4.66 50.62 20.21
C SER A 298 -5.60 51.83 20.26
N SER A 299 -6.68 51.86 19.47
CA SER A 299 -7.67 52.94 19.55
C SER A 299 -8.41 52.90 20.87
N GLN A 300 -8.84 51.72 21.33
CA GLN A 300 -9.46 51.56 22.64
C GLN A 300 -8.56 52.03 23.79
N MET A 301 -7.26 51.75 23.71
CA MET A 301 -6.30 52.21 24.72
C MET A 301 -6.13 53.73 24.70
N LEU A 302 -6.19 54.36 23.53
CA LEU A 302 -6.16 55.81 23.41
C LEU A 302 -7.40 56.43 24.08
N ASP A 303 -8.57 55.87 23.82
CA ASP A 303 -9.85 56.30 24.39
C ASP A 303 -9.96 56.04 25.90
N LEU A 304 -9.15 55.14 26.47
CA LEU A 304 -9.07 54.94 27.92
C LEU A 304 -8.07 55.90 28.58
N ASN A 305 -7.03 56.32 27.86
CA ASN A 305 -5.96 57.13 28.43
C ASN A 305 -6.17 58.64 28.26
N ARG A 306 -6.95 59.07 27.27
CA ARG A 306 -7.19 60.47 26.92
C ARG A 306 -8.67 60.80 26.97
N GLY A 307 -9.03 62.04 27.31
CA GLY A 307 -10.44 62.44 27.40
C GLY A 307 -10.62 63.86 27.91
N ILE A 308 -11.81 64.40 27.73
CA ILE A 308 -12.24 65.72 28.24
C ILE A 308 -13.65 65.59 28.81
N ARG A 309 -13.96 66.34 29.87
CA ARG A 309 -15.32 66.46 30.41
C ARG A 309 -15.53 67.83 31.06
N LEU A 310 -16.79 68.22 31.18
CA LEU A 310 -17.21 69.38 31.97
C LEU A 310 -17.83 68.91 33.29
N VAL A 311 -17.43 69.54 34.39
CA VAL A 311 -17.88 69.18 35.75
C VAL A 311 -18.45 70.40 36.45
N ASN A 312 -19.49 70.21 37.27
CA ASN A 312 -20.14 71.25 38.07
C ASN A 312 -20.77 72.43 37.28
N GLY A 313 -21.07 72.25 36.00
CA GLY A 313 -21.95 73.17 35.27
C GLY A 313 -23.42 72.99 35.64
N SER A 314 -24.27 73.95 35.26
CA SER A 314 -25.72 73.82 35.42
C SER A 314 -26.35 72.88 34.39
N ASN A 315 -25.65 72.63 33.29
CA ASN A 315 -26.05 71.77 32.18
C ASN A 315 -24.79 71.18 31.49
N GLU A 316 -24.97 70.34 30.47
CA GLU A 316 -23.87 69.64 29.80
C GLU A 316 -22.93 70.53 28.96
N HIS A 317 -23.35 71.75 28.61
CA HIS A 317 -22.59 72.67 27.77
C HIS A 317 -21.67 73.59 28.58
N GLU A 318 -21.66 73.50 29.90
CA GLU A 318 -20.81 74.34 30.75
C GLU A 318 -20.23 73.57 31.93
N GLY A 319 -19.15 74.11 32.51
CA GLY A 319 -18.52 73.55 33.69
C GLY A 319 -17.01 73.76 33.73
N ARG A 320 -16.39 73.31 34.82
CA ARG A 320 -14.94 73.20 34.95
C ARG A 320 -14.40 72.20 33.94
N VAL A 321 -13.33 72.55 33.25
CA VAL A 321 -12.66 71.67 32.29
C VAL A 321 -11.79 70.67 33.04
N GLU A 322 -12.05 69.39 32.82
CA GLU A 322 -11.17 68.32 33.26
C GLU A 322 -10.71 67.50 32.07
N ILE A 323 -9.41 67.21 32.02
CA ILE A 323 -8.78 66.38 31.00
C ILE A 323 -8.23 65.10 31.62
N ARG A 324 -8.29 64.01 30.87
CA ARG A 324 -7.68 62.73 31.26
C ARG A 324 -6.35 62.57 30.53
N VAL A 325 -5.28 62.37 31.29
CA VAL A 325 -3.94 62.11 30.76
C VAL A 325 -3.44 60.81 31.38
N GLN A 326 -3.00 59.87 30.55
CA GLN A 326 -2.52 58.55 31.00
C GLN A 326 -3.52 57.85 31.96
N GLY A 327 -4.82 57.96 31.65
CA GLY A 327 -5.89 57.29 32.40
C GLY A 327 -6.34 58.02 33.68
N THR A 328 -5.71 59.13 34.06
CA THR A 328 -6.07 59.89 35.28
C THR A 328 -6.68 61.23 34.92
N TRP A 329 -7.82 61.56 35.54
CA TRP A 329 -8.46 62.87 35.41
C TRP A 329 -7.75 63.93 36.24
N GLY A 330 -7.57 65.11 35.67
CA GLY A 330 -7.04 66.31 36.33
C GLY A 330 -7.71 67.57 35.82
N THR A 331 -7.43 68.69 36.47
CA THR A 331 -7.98 70.00 36.10
C THR A 331 -7.00 70.76 35.22
N VAL A 332 -7.50 71.83 34.61
CA VAL A 332 -6.71 72.69 33.74
C VAL A 332 -6.63 74.09 34.34
N CYS A 333 -5.42 74.64 34.39
CA CYS A 333 -5.15 75.99 34.85
C CYS A 333 -5.72 77.03 33.88
N ASP A 334 -6.27 78.13 34.39
CA ASP A 334 -6.73 79.27 33.60
C ASP A 334 -5.59 80.22 33.16
N ASP A 335 -4.37 80.02 33.64
CA ASP A 335 -3.18 80.67 33.12
C ASP A 335 -3.03 80.43 31.62
N ASN A 336 -2.84 81.52 30.87
CA ASN A 336 -2.78 81.55 29.41
C ASN A 336 -4.09 81.12 28.71
N TRP A 337 -5.20 81.02 29.44
CA TRP A 337 -6.52 80.70 28.90
C TRP A 337 -7.38 81.98 28.80
N TYR A 338 -7.33 82.66 27.66
CA TYR A 338 -8.00 83.95 27.45
C TYR A 338 -9.18 83.83 26.49
N ALA A 339 -10.03 84.86 26.42
CA ALA A 339 -11.20 84.86 25.52
C ALA A 339 -10.81 84.82 24.02
N ASP A 340 -9.62 85.31 23.68
CA ASP A 340 -9.12 85.38 22.29
C ASP A 340 -8.23 84.18 21.90
N THR A 341 -8.11 83.17 22.77
CA THR A 341 -7.29 81.98 22.52
C THR A 341 -8.14 80.77 22.11
N ASN A 342 -7.52 79.78 21.46
CA ASN A 342 -8.26 78.71 20.78
C ASN A 342 -8.68 77.57 21.71
N GLU A 343 -8.20 77.51 22.95
CA GLU A 343 -8.39 76.38 23.87
C GLU A 343 -9.87 76.16 24.15
N THR A 344 -10.64 77.22 24.40
CA THR A 344 -12.11 77.13 24.60
C THR A 344 -12.80 76.56 23.36
N THR A 345 -12.36 76.97 22.17
CA THR A 345 -12.89 76.47 20.89
C THR A 345 -12.55 75.00 20.68
N VAL A 346 -11.29 74.61 20.91
CA VAL A 346 -10.82 73.23 20.80
C VAL A 346 -11.51 72.34 21.82
N ALA A 347 -11.71 72.80 23.06
CA ALA A 347 -12.41 72.08 24.11
C ALA A 347 -13.88 71.80 23.75
N CYS A 348 -14.63 72.82 23.32
CA CYS A 348 -16.02 72.66 22.88
C CYS A 348 -16.13 71.74 21.67
N ARG A 349 -15.22 71.86 20.70
CA ARG A 349 -15.16 70.96 19.54
C ARG A 349 -14.88 69.52 19.95
N GLN A 350 -13.92 69.31 20.84
CA GLN A 350 -13.55 67.98 21.35
C GLN A 350 -14.70 67.32 22.12
N LEU A 351 -15.49 68.11 22.84
CA LEU A 351 -16.71 67.66 23.52
C LEU A 351 -17.90 67.42 22.57
N GLY A 352 -17.77 67.79 21.28
CA GLY A 352 -18.83 67.64 20.29
C GLY A 352 -19.87 68.77 20.28
N PHE A 353 -19.60 69.88 20.97
CA PHE A 353 -20.50 71.03 21.02
C PHE A 353 -20.17 72.08 19.94
N PRO A 354 -21.17 72.88 19.51
CA PRO A 354 -20.91 74.03 18.66
C PRO A 354 -19.94 75.03 19.32
N THR A 355 -19.01 75.56 18.54
CA THR A 355 -17.95 76.44 19.04
C THR A 355 -18.30 77.94 18.97
N ALA A 356 -19.44 78.29 18.37
CA ALA A 356 -19.86 79.68 18.24
C ALA A 356 -20.18 80.28 19.61
N ASN A 357 -19.61 81.42 19.98
CA ASN A 357 -19.79 82.03 21.30
C ASN A 357 -19.30 81.15 22.47
N ALA A 358 -18.31 80.29 22.26
CA ALA A 358 -17.65 79.58 23.36
C ALA A 358 -16.97 80.61 24.30
N VAL A 359 -17.21 80.51 25.61
CA VAL A 359 -16.72 81.46 26.61
C VAL A 359 -15.89 80.76 27.68
N PRO A 360 -14.66 81.23 27.99
CA PRO A 360 -13.89 80.78 29.14
C PRO A 360 -14.33 81.45 30.44
N TYR A 361 -14.12 80.76 31.55
CA TYR A 361 -14.30 81.24 32.92
C TYR A 361 -13.06 80.94 33.74
N THR A 362 -12.57 81.95 34.45
CA THR A 362 -11.37 81.90 35.31
C THR A 362 -11.77 81.79 36.79
N ASP A 363 -10.77 81.73 37.67
CA ASP A 363 -10.92 81.84 39.13
C ASP A 363 -11.84 80.75 39.72
N ALA A 364 -11.76 79.52 39.18
CA ALA A 364 -12.56 78.38 39.60
C ALA A 364 -14.08 78.67 39.64
N HIS A 365 -14.61 79.35 38.61
CA HIS A 365 -16.02 79.76 38.52
C HIS A 365 -17.03 78.62 38.79
N PHE A 366 -16.77 77.41 38.30
CA PHE A 366 -17.60 76.22 38.54
C PHE A 366 -17.15 75.39 39.76
N GLY A 367 -16.41 76.03 40.66
CA GLY A 367 -15.79 75.44 41.84
C GLY A 367 -14.45 74.76 41.54
N GLN A 368 -13.64 74.67 42.57
CA GLN A 368 -12.32 74.03 42.54
C GLN A 368 -12.44 72.51 42.32
N GLY A 369 -11.55 71.96 41.51
CA GLY A 369 -11.35 70.52 41.40
C GLY A 369 -10.30 70.01 42.39
N THR A 370 -9.79 68.81 42.09
CA THR A 370 -8.82 68.10 42.93
C THR A 370 -7.87 67.28 42.05
N GLY A 371 -6.63 67.11 42.47
CA GLY A 371 -5.67 66.21 41.81
C GLY A 371 -4.58 66.97 41.07
N ILE A 372 -4.14 66.45 39.93
CA ILE A 372 -3.11 67.11 39.12
C ILE A 372 -3.72 68.30 38.37
N ILE A 373 -2.94 69.37 38.23
CA ILE A 373 -3.29 70.55 37.44
C ILE A 373 -2.38 70.58 36.22
N THR A 374 -2.97 70.78 35.05
CA THR A 374 -2.24 70.91 33.79
C THR A 374 -2.38 72.33 33.27
N ARG A 375 -1.30 72.91 32.73
CA ARG A 375 -1.34 74.19 32.02
C ARG A 375 -1.14 73.94 30.53
N LEU A 376 -1.86 74.70 29.71
CA LEU A 376 -1.71 74.72 28.25
C LEU A 376 -0.95 75.96 27.81
N TRP A 377 -0.16 75.83 26.75
CA TRP A 377 0.69 76.91 26.21
C TRP A 377 0.18 77.47 24.88
N GLY A 378 -1.10 77.27 24.58
CA GLY A 378 -1.71 77.69 23.33
C GLY A 378 -2.15 76.50 22.49
N CYS A 379 -3.37 76.52 21.98
CA CYS A 379 -3.84 75.60 20.94
C CYS A 379 -3.83 76.25 19.55
N LEU A 380 -3.56 75.45 18.51
CA LEU A 380 -3.79 75.83 17.12
C LEU A 380 -5.29 75.74 16.80
N VAL A 381 -5.73 76.53 15.81
CA VAL A 381 -7.16 76.65 15.44
C VAL A 381 -7.74 75.31 14.95
N ASP A 382 -6.92 74.49 14.31
CA ASP A 382 -7.26 73.22 13.66
C ASP A 382 -6.98 71.99 14.53
N GLU A 383 -6.53 72.17 15.77
CA GLU A 383 -6.42 71.07 16.73
C GLU A 383 -7.80 70.54 17.15
N ASN A 384 -7.86 69.23 17.38
CA ASN A 384 -9.10 68.53 17.73
C ASN A 384 -9.14 68.08 19.20
N SER A 385 -8.03 68.21 19.93
CA SER A 385 -7.94 67.87 21.35
C SER A 385 -7.09 68.87 22.11
N LEU A 386 -7.53 69.25 23.31
CA LEU A 386 -6.69 70.01 24.25
C LEU A 386 -5.39 69.29 24.58
N LEU A 387 -5.36 67.96 24.45
CA LEU A 387 -4.17 67.16 24.72
C LEU A 387 -3.18 67.15 23.57
N ASP A 388 -3.55 67.67 22.39
CA ASP A 388 -2.64 67.85 21.26
C ASP A 388 -1.91 69.20 21.34
N CYS A 389 -2.47 70.16 22.07
CA CYS A 389 -1.83 71.42 22.41
C CYS A 389 -0.64 71.19 23.36
N GLU A 390 0.30 72.12 23.39
CA GLU A 390 1.46 72.03 24.28
C GLU A 390 1.01 72.09 25.75
N THR A 391 1.15 70.97 26.47
CA THR A 391 0.70 70.79 27.86
C THR A 391 1.87 70.57 28.80
N VAL A 392 1.80 71.15 30.00
CA VAL A 392 2.76 70.92 31.09
C VAL A 392 2.00 70.66 32.38
N VAL A 393 2.33 69.58 33.08
CA VAL A 393 1.85 69.38 34.46
C VAL A 393 2.53 70.39 35.36
N VAL A 394 1.73 71.18 36.07
CA VAL A 394 2.23 72.28 36.91
C VAL A 394 2.13 71.91 38.37
N ASP A 395 3.10 72.37 39.16
CA ASP A 395 3.03 72.22 40.61
C ASP A 395 2.09 73.27 41.22
N ALA A 396 1.65 73.00 42.45
CA ALA A 396 0.73 73.87 43.19
C ALA A 396 1.29 75.28 43.48
N LYS A 397 2.59 75.51 43.25
CA LYS A 397 3.22 76.83 43.42
C LYS A 397 3.06 77.70 42.19
N ASN A 398 2.86 77.09 41.03
CA ASN A 398 2.67 77.79 39.77
C ASN A 398 1.20 77.90 39.40
N CYS A 399 0.34 76.93 39.76
CA CYS A 399 -1.10 77.03 39.60
C CYS A 399 -1.82 76.19 40.66
N GLY A 400 -2.83 76.77 41.33
CA GLY A 400 -3.67 76.09 42.32
C GLY A 400 -5.08 75.83 41.81
N HIS A 401 -5.87 75.00 42.52
CA HIS A 401 -7.25 74.71 42.08
C HIS A 401 -8.19 75.93 42.14
N SER A 402 -7.80 77.01 42.81
CA SER A 402 -8.49 78.31 42.72
C SER A 402 -8.41 78.94 41.33
N GLU A 403 -7.51 78.45 40.48
CA GLU A 403 -7.23 78.88 39.11
C GLU A 403 -7.70 77.81 38.11
N ASP A 404 -8.58 76.90 38.52
CA ASP A 404 -9.13 75.90 37.59
C ASP A 404 -10.06 76.59 36.57
N VAL A 405 -9.79 76.36 35.29
CA VAL A 405 -10.57 76.93 34.20
C VAL A 405 -11.91 76.22 34.01
N GLY A 406 -12.92 77.00 33.66
CA GLY A 406 -14.20 76.51 33.16
C GLY A 406 -14.52 77.06 31.78
N ILE A 407 -15.48 76.45 31.10
CA ILE A 407 -15.98 76.94 29.82
C ILE A 407 -17.50 76.83 29.75
N ARG A 408 -18.09 77.57 28.80
CA ARG A 408 -19.43 77.33 28.28
C ARG A 408 -19.41 77.30 26.76
N CYS A 409 -19.91 76.22 26.19
CA CYS A 409 -20.14 76.02 24.76
C CYS A 409 -21.54 76.52 24.36
N ALA A 410 -21.79 76.64 23.05
CA ALA A 410 -23.04 77.18 22.50
C ALA A 410 -24.24 76.24 22.61
#